data_AF-A0A957SZD6-F1
#
_entry.id   AF-A0A957SZD6-F1
#
_cell.length_a   1.000
_cell.length_b   1.000
_cell.length_c   1.000
_cell.angle_alpha   90.00
_cell.angle_beta   90.00
_cell.angle_gamma   90.00
#
_symmetry.space_group_name_H-M   'P 1'
#
loop_
_entity.id
_entity.type
_entity.pdbx_description
1 polymer ?
#
loop_
_entity_poly.entity_id
_entity_poly.type
_entity_poly.pdbx_seq_one_letter_code
_entity_poly.pdbx_strand_id
1 'polypeptide(L)' 'MTDDEFAAAGGNQSMIHIDFMIGSAAMDVDGVTVHGTVEPIMRGGEWAFDI' A
#
# COMPACT_ATOMS: atom_id res chain seq x y z
N MET A 1 16.75 13.92 7.60
CA MET A 1 16.85 12.47 7.35
C MET A 1 17.99 12.26 6.39
N THR A 2 19.03 11.54 6.81
CA THR A 2 20.10 11.07 5.92
C THR A 2 19.62 9.86 5.11
N ASP A 3 20.37 9.45 4.09
CA ASP A 3 20.10 8.23 3.34
C ASP A 3 20.07 7.00 4.26
N ASP A 4 20.98 6.94 5.25
CA ASP A 4 21.02 5.87 6.24
C ASP A 4 19.78 5.88 7.15
N GLU A 5 19.31 7.05 7.58
CA GLU A 5 18.08 7.18 8.37
C GLU A 5 16.84 6.79 7.55
N PHE A 6 16.83 7.07 6.24
CA PHE A 6 15.75 6.70 5.33
C PHE A 6 15.68 5.19 5.10
N ALA A 7 16.83 4.57 4.82
CA ALA A 7 16.93 3.13 4.65
C ALA A 7 16.56 2.39 5.95
N ALA A 8 17.00 2.90 7.11
CA ALA A 8 16.65 2.35 8.42
C ALA A 8 15.13 2.40 8.72
N ALA A 9 14.42 3.39 8.16
CA ALA A 9 12.96 3.48 8.23
C ALA A 9 12.21 2.57 7.23
N GLY A 10 12.94 1.85 6.35
CA GLY A 10 12.38 0.94 5.34
C GLY A 10 12.19 1.56 3.95
N GLY A 11 12.73 2.75 3.72
CA GLY A 11 12.70 3.40 2.40
C GLY A 11 13.50 2.63 1.35
N ASN A 12 12.96 2.54 0.13
CA ASN A 12 13.68 2.00 -1.02
C ASN A 12 14.46 3.10 -1.75
N GLN A 13 15.77 2.92 -1.98
CA GLN A 13 16.63 3.89 -2.67
C GLN A 13 17.05 3.36 -4.04
N SER A 14 16.69 4.09 -5.09
CA SER A 14 16.99 3.74 -6.49
C SER A 14 17.10 5.01 -7.34
N MET A 15 17.92 4.96 -8.40
CA MET A 15 17.98 6.02 -9.41
C MET A 15 16.79 6.01 -10.38
N ILE A 16 16.08 4.87 -10.44
CA ILE A 16 14.96 4.66 -11.37
C ILE A 16 13.72 4.29 -10.55
N HIS A 17 12.60 4.90 -10.90
CA HIS A 17 11.28 4.59 -10.39
C HIS A 17 10.33 4.44 -11.58
N ILE A 18 9.70 3.28 -11.73
CA ILE A 18 8.76 2.99 -12.83
C ILE A 18 7.47 2.51 -12.19
N ASP A 19 6.41 3.28 -12.38
CA ASP A 19 5.06 2.91 -11.99
C ASP A 19 4.45 1.96 -13.02
N PHE A 20 3.71 0.96 -12.53
CA PHE A 20 2.86 0.11 -13.35
C PHE A 20 1.53 -0.15 -12.64
N MET A 21 0.47 -0.28 -13.43
CA MET A 21 -0.90 -0.37 -12.93
C MET A 21 -1.28 -1.83 -12.65
N ILE A 22 -1.93 -2.07 -11.50
CA ILE A 22 -2.44 -3.38 -11.08
C ILE A 22 -3.95 -3.39 -10.76
N GLY A 23 -4.59 -2.22 -10.74
CA GLY A 23 -5.99 -2.07 -10.35
C GLY A 23 -6.98 -2.62 -11.37
N SER A 24 -8.14 -3.11 -10.89
CA SER A 24 -9.27 -3.51 -11.73
C SER A 24 -10.58 -3.53 -10.92
N ALA A 25 -11.72 -3.65 -11.62
CA ALA A 25 -13.04 -3.85 -10.99
C ALA A 25 -13.20 -5.23 -10.31
N ALA A 26 -12.20 -6.11 -10.41
CA ALA A 26 -12.16 -7.38 -9.69
C ALA A 26 -11.13 -7.37 -8.54
N MET A 27 -10.56 -6.21 -8.21
CA MET A 27 -9.54 -6.07 -7.17
C MET A 27 -10.17 -5.88 -5.80
N ASP A 28 -9.72 -6.69 -4.84
CA ASP A 28 -9.99 -6.50 -3.42
C ASP A 28 -8.68 -6.13 -2.71
N VAL A 29 -8.77 -5.20 -1.74
CA VAL A 29 -7.62 -4.75 -0.94
C VAL A 29 -7.99 -4.79 0.53
N ASP A 30 -7.12 -5.40 1.34
CA ASP A 30 -7.22 -5.45 2.78
C ASP A 30 -6.07 -4.69 3.43
N GLY A 31 -6.39 -3.92 4.48
CA GLY A 31 -5.44 -3.38 5.42
C GLY A 31 -5.20 -4.40 6.54
N VAL A 32 -3.95 -4.59 6.92
CA VAL A 32 -3.58 -5.44 8.07
C VAL A 32 -2.99 -4.55 9.15
N THR A 33 -3.63 -4.50 10.31
CA THR A 33 -3.15 -3.70 11.43
C THR A 33 -1.91 -4.34 12.08
N VAL A 34 -1.22 -3.58 12.95
CA VAL A 34 -0.09 -4.10 13.74
C VAL A 34 -0.47 -5.29 14.62
N HIS A 35 -1.76 -5.45 14.94
CA HIS A 35 -2.29 -6.56 15.72
C HIS A 35 -2.78 -7.73 14.85
N GLY A 36 -2.60 -7.66 13.53
CA GLY A 36 -3.00 -8.69 12.58
C GLY A 36 -4.49 -8.69 12.25
N THR A 37 -5.26 -7.70 12.72
CA THR A 37 -6.65 -7.53 12.31
C THR A 37 -6.71 -7.13 10.84
N VAL A 38 -7.60 -7.76 10.09
CA VAL A 38 -7.81 -7.50 8.67
C VAL A 38 -9.04 -6.63 8.50
N GLU A 39 -8.87 -5.48 7.84
CA GLU A 39 -9.92 -4.51 7.57
C GLU A 39 -10.07 -4.32 6.05
N PRO A 40 -11.30 -4.43 5.50
CA PRO A 40 -11.52 -4.22 4.08
C PRO A 40 -11.30 -2.75 3.71
N ILE A 41 -10.43 -2.49 2.74
CA ILE A 41 -10.15 -1.13 2.24
C ILE A 41 -10.81 -0.92 0.87
N MET A 42 -10.66 -1.89 -0.04
CA MET A 42 -11.35 -1.88 -1.33
C MET A 42 -12.02 -3.22 -1.62
N ARG A 43 -13.18 -3.19 -2.29
CA ARG A 43 -13.90 -4.35 -2.81
C ARG A 43 -14.41 -4.09 -4.21
N GLY A 44 -14.14 -5.02 -5.13
CA GLY A 44 -14.53 -4.86 -6.54
C GLY A 44 -14.00 -3.59 -7.19
N GLY A 45 -12.81 -3.13 -6.77
CA GLY A 45 -12.18 -1.89 -7.26
C GLY A 45 -12.73 -0.59 -6.67
N GLU A 46 -13.68 -0.62 -5.75
CA GLU A 46 -14.25 0.56 -5.07
C GLU A 46 -13.92 0.57 -3.58
N TRP A 47 -14.09 1.71 -2.91
CA TRP A 47 -13.89 1.80 -1.46
C TRP A 47 -14.93 0.96 -0.70
N ALA A 48 -14.48 0.27 0.35
CA ALA A 48 -15.33 -0.64 1.12
C ALA A 48 -16.14 0.04 2.25
N PHE A 49 -16.04 1.37 2.38
CA PHE A 49 -16.70 2.14 3.44
C PHE A 49 -17.44 3.37 2.86
N ASP A 50 -18.54 3.73 3.50
CA ASP A 50 -19.31 4.95 3.21
C ASP A 50 -18.83 6.11 4.11
N ILE A 51 -18.90 7.34 3.59
CA ILE A 51 -18.50 8.57 4.29
C ILE A 51 -19.72 9.43 4.59
#